data_AF-A0A925IAQ7-F1
#
_entry.id   AF-A0A925IAQ7-F1
#
_cell.length_a   1.000
_cell.length_b   1.000
_cell.length_c   1.000
_cell.angle_alpha   90.00
_cell.angle_beta   90.00
_cell.angle_gamma   90.00
#
_symmetry.space_group_name_H-M   'P 1'
#
loop_
_entity.id
_entity.type
_entity.pdbx_description
1 polymer ?
#
loop_
_entity_poly.entity_id
_entity_poly.type
_entity_poly.pdbx_seq_one_letter_code
_entity_poly.pdbx_strand_id
1 'polypeptide(L)'
;MKKHLVLFFAILMSIGNAAMAQKKKNVETGKRGLSWYVTPELSTLFLDNHVGKAVGISFGLNFFNDHFKVGVFNYGRSGPINSKTFKTTLPTGKTYKGKQSIDLRADHGAFGVMLAPAFRLPKSGIEIDFPIYIGSIGAGFYLAGDDRKTPDGRKVSEWENELFGGKDAAFAGMMEYGARVFFPTKLN
;
A
#
# COMPACT_ATOMS: atom_id res chain seq x y z
N MET A 1 16.23 -1.01 -15.37
CA MET A 1 14.84 -1.32 -14.94
C MET A 1 14.31 -2.66 -15.44
N LYS A 2 14.23 -2.94 -16.76
CA LYS A 2 13.63 -4.19 -17.28
C LYS A 2 14.26 -5.50 -16.75
N LYS A 3 15.58 -5.54 -16.55
CA LYS A 3 16.29 -6.73 -16.05
C LYS A 3 15.93 -7.11 -14.60
N HIS A 4 15.68 -6.12 -13.73
CA HIS A 4 15.27 -6.37 -12.35
C HIS A 4 13.82 -6.82 -12.24
N LEU A 5 12.95 -6.37 -13.15
CA LEU A 5 11.56 -6.82 -13.23
C LEU A 5 11.45 -8.30 -13.63
N VAL A 6 12.25 -8.72 -14.61
CA VAL A 6 12.31 -10.14 -15.04
C VAL A 6 12.88 -11.02 -13.92
N LEU A 7 13.91 -10.56 -13.21
CA LEU A 7 14.48 -11.28 -12.07
C LEU A 7 13.47 -11.40 -10.92
N PHE A 8 12.71 -10.34 -10.63
CA PHE A 8 11.65 -10.35 -9.62
C PHE A 8 10.52 -11.32 -9.99
N PHE A 9 10.07 -11.33 -11.25
CA PHE A 9 9.08 -12.31 -11.73
C PHE A 9 9.60 -13.75 -11.70
N ALA A 10 10.87 -13.97 -12.04
CA ALA A 10 11.50 -15.30 -11.98
C ALA A 10 11.62 -15.80 -10.52
N ILE A 11 11.94 -14.91 -9.58
CA ILE A 11 11.95 -15.21 -8.14
C ILE A 11 10.52 -15.53 -7.66
N LEU A 12 9.51 -14.74 -8.05
CA LEU A 12 8.11 -15.01 -7.72
C LEU A 12 7.61 -16.36 -8.28
N MET A 13 7.94 -16.69 -9.53
CA MET A 13 7.55 -17.97 -10.12
C MET A 13 8.27 -19.17 -9.47
N SER A 14 9.55 -19.03 -9.13
CA SER A 14 10.31 -20.09 -8.46
C SER A 14 9.83 -20.32 -7.03
N ILE A 15 9.49 -19.26 -6.29
CA ILE A 15 8.82 -19.35 -4.98
C ILE A 15 7.44 -20.02 -5.12
N GLY A 16 6.64 -19.64 -6.13
CA GLY A 16 5.33 -20.23 -6.39
C GLY A 16 5.37 -21.73 -6.67
N ASN A 17 6.35 -22.18 -7.47
CA ASN A 17 6.55 -23.60 -7.78
C ASN A 17 7.04 -24.41 -6.58
N ALA A 18 7.97 -23.87 -5.79
CA ALA A 18 8.43 -24.51 -4.55
C ALA A 18 7.29 -24.66 -3.52
N ALA A 19 6.43 -23.65 -3.44
CA ALA A 19 5.29 -23.66 -2.53
C ALA A 19 4.17 -24.63 -2.94
N MET A 20 3.93 -24.81 -4.24
CA MET A 20 3.01 -25.84 -4.74
C MET A 20 3.52 -27.26 -4.48
N ALA A 21 4.83 -27.49 -4.61
CA ALA A 21 5.45 -28.77 -4.25
C ALA A 21 5.34 -29.07 -2.74
N GLN A 22 5.49 -28.07 -1.88
CA GLN A 22 5.35 -28.21 -0.43
C GLN A 22 3.90 -28.46 0.02
N LYS A 23 2.91 -27.83 -0.64
CA LYS A 23 1.49 -28.07 -0.40
C LYS A 23 1.09 -29.52 -0.70
N LYS A 24 1.67 -30.13 -1.73
CA LYS A 24 1.43 -31.54 -2.11
C LYS A 24 2.02 -32.52 -1.06
N LYS A 25 3.24 -32.25 -0.59
CA LYS A 25 3.95 -33.10 0.40
C LYS A 25 3.35 -33.02 1.82
N ASN A 26 2.81 -31.87 2.22
CA ASN A 26 2.17 -31.68 3.53
C ASN A 26 0.78 -32.31 3.63
N VAL A 27 0.10 -32.53 2.49
CA VAL A 27 -1.17 -33.28 2.44
C VAL A 27 -0.93 -34.78 2.64
N GLU A 28 0.20 -35.31 2.16
CA GLU A 28 0.57 -36.73 2.32
C GLU A 28 1.15 -37.08 3.70
N THR A 29 1.69 -36.10 4.44
CA THR A 29 2.42 -36.35 5.72
C THR A 29 1.75 -35.77 6.97
N GLY A 30 0.58 -35.11 6.85
CA GLY A 30 -0.16 -34.54 7.98
C GLY A 30 0.51 -33.36 8.70
N LYS A 31 1.69 -32.91 8.26
CA LYS A 31 2.44 -31.78 8.85
C LYS A 31 2.18 -30.49 8.07
N ARG A 32 1.21 -29.67 8.48
CA ARG A 32 0.94 -28.35 7.84
C ARG A 32 1.58 -27.17 8.60
N GLY A 33 2.88 -27.23 8.87
CA GLY A 33 3.56 -26.17 9.64
C GLY A 33 3.72 -24.82 8.93
N LEU A 34 3.83 -24.81 7.59
CA LEU A 34 4.16 -23.62 6.78
C LEU A 34 3.32 -23.56 5.51
N SER A 35 2.68 -22.42 5.25
CA SER A 35 1.97 -22.11 4.00
C SER A 35 2.23 -20.65 3.58
N TRP A 36 1.72 -20.19 2.44
CA TRP A 36 1.86 -18.80 1.97
C TRP A 36 0.51 -18.16 1.71
N TYR A 37 0.48 -16.83 1.72
CA TYR A 37 -0.71 -16.06 1.37
C TYR A 37 -0.38 -14.89 0.46
N VAL A 38 -1.36 -14.48 -0.33
CA VAL A 38 -1.41 -13.20 -1.04
C VAL A 38 -2.80 -12.61 -0.81
N THR A 39 -2.84 -11.34 -0.42
CA THR A 39 -4.08 -10.63 -0.12
C THR A 39 -4.04 -9.28 -0.82
N PRO A 40 -4.71 -9.13 -1.98
CA PRO A 40 -4.97 -7.81 -2.53
C PRO A 40 -5.93 -7.05 -1.60
N GLU A 41 -5.78 -5.73 -1.55
CA GLU A 41 -6.57 -4.87 -0.68
C GLU A 41 -7.15 -3.70 -1.47
N LEU A 42 -8.44 -3.44 -1.24
CA LEU A 42 -9.10 -2.17 -1.51
C LEU A 42 -9.68 -1.70 -0.18
N SER A 43 -9.28 -0.50 0.28
CA SER A 43 -9.71 -0.01 1.59
C SER A 43 -10.15 1.45 1.57
N THR A 44 -10.94 1.82 2.56
CA THR A 44 -11.47 3.16 2.78
C THR A 44 -11.11 3.63 4.19
N LEU A 45 -10.65 4.87 4.33
CA LEU A 45 -10.42 5.56 5.59
C LEU A 45 -11.37 6.74 5.69
N PHE A 46 -12.17 6.77 6.74
CA PHE A 46 -13.04 7.89 7.03
C PHE A 46 -12.21 8.97 7.75
N LEU A 47 -12.13 10.15 7.14
CA LEU A 47 -11.50 11.35 7.69
C LEU A 47 -12.58 12.41 7.88
N ASP A 48 -12.31 13.40 8.72
CA ASP A 48 -13.30 14.42 9.13
C ASP A 48 -14.07 15.05 7.95
N ASN A 49 -13.38 15.28 6.82
CA ASN A 49 -13.89 16.05 5.70
C ASN A 49 -13.88 15.31 4.35
N HIS A 50 -13.50 14.01 4.33
CA HIS A 50 -13.52 13.17 3.13
C HIS A 50 -13.27 11.69 3.44
N VAL A 51 -13.51 10.83 2.45
CA VAL A 51 -13.14 9.42 2.51
C VAL A 51 -11.89 9.20 1.66
N GLY A 52 -10.81 8.75 2.30
CA GLY A 52 -9.59 8.31 1.62
C GLY A 52 -9.74 6.88 1.13
N LYS A 53 -9.30 6.58 -0.09
CA LYS A 53 -9.28 5.25 -0.70
C LYS A 53 -7.84 4.76 -0.85
N ALA A 54 -7.61 3.49 -0.59
CA ALA A 54 -6.31 2.84 -0.80
C ALA A 54 -6.44 1.60 -1.65
N VAL A 55 -5.36 1.29 -2.36
CA VAL A 55 -5.14 0.02 -3.04
C VAL A 55 -3.84 -0.55 -2.51
N GLY A 56 -3.84 -1.83 -2.18
CA GLY A 56 -2.67 -2.48 -1.61
C GLY A 56 -2.58 -3.96 -1.89
N ILE A 57 -1.50 -4.54 -1.39
CA ILE A 57 -1.24 -5.97 -1.41
C ILE A 57 -0.42 -6.33 -0.18
N SER A 58 -0.71 -7.49 0.38
CA SER A 58 0.18 -8.14 1.33
C SER A 58 0.45 -9.58 0.89
N PHE A 59 1.66 -10.05 1.16
CA PHE A 59 2.04 -11.43 0.89
C PHE A 59 3.06 -11.90 1.91
N GLY A 60 3.07 -13.20 2.16
CA GLY A 60 3.94 -13.75 3.19
C GLY A 60 3.70 -15.23 3.46
N LEU A 61 4.06 -15.63 4.66
CA LEU A 61 4.02 -16.99 5.14
C LEU A 61 3.06 -17.11 6.33
N ASN A 62 2.33 -18.22 6.36
CA ASN A 62 1.58 -18.64 7.53
C ASN A 62 2.37 -19.72 8.28
N PHE A 63 2.36 -19.65 9.59
CA PHE A 63 3.03 -20.54 10.52
C PHE A 63 2.02 -21.24 11.43
N PHE A 64 2.46 -22.31 12.08
CA PHE A 64 1.70 -23.02 13.12
C PHE A 64 0.31 -23.47 12.63
N ASN A 65 0.23 -24.14 11.47
CA ASN A 65 -1.06 -24.55 10.87
C ASN A 65 -2.01 -23.37 10.62
N ASP A 66 -1.48 -22.29 10.04
CA ASP A 66 -2.22 -21.07 9.70
C ASP A 66 -2.71 -20.23 10.91
N HIS A 67 -2.10 -20.42 12.09
CA HIS A 67 -2.42 -19.64 13.29
C HIS A 67 -1.64 -18.32 13.43
N PHE A 68 -0.62 -18.11 12.60
CA PHE A 68 0.16 -16.87 12.62
C PHE A 68 0.65 -16.52 11.23
N LYS A 69 0.54 -15.26 10.83
CA LYS A 69 1.01 -14.75 9.55
C LYS A 69 2.16 -13.79 9.76
N VAL A 70 3.18 -13.92 8.93
CA VAL A 70 4.26 -12.94 8.78
C VAL A 70 4.40 -12.64 7.30
N GLY A 71 4.45 -11.37 6.95
CA GLY A 71 4.69 -10.99 5.57
C GLY A 71 5.08 -9.55 5.40
N VAL A 72 5.07 -9.12 4.16
CA VAL A 72 5.25 -7.73 3.79
C VAL A 72 3.95 -7.17 3.27
N PHE A 73 3.76 -5.87 3.47
CA PHE A 73 2.62 -5.14 2.93
C PHE A 73 3.10 -3.92 2.16
N ASN A 74 2.29 -3.52 1.20
CA ASN A 74 2.37 -2.23 0.57
C ASN A 74 0.96 -1.76 0.23
N TYR A 75 0.67 -0.50 0.52
CA TYR A 75 -0.54 0.14 0.02
C TYR A 75 -0.23 1.58 -0.40
N GLY A 76 -1.04 2.09 -1.32
CA GLY A 76 -0.97 3.47 -1.78
C GLY A 76 -2.35 4.12 -1.78
N ARG A 77 -2.38 5.40 -1.43
CA ARG A 77 -3.53 6.27 -1.61
C ARG A 77 -3.12 7.36 -2.57
N SER A 78 -3.42 7.12 -3.84
CA SER A 78 -3.03 8.04 -4.89
C SER A 78 -4.14 9.05 -5.17
N GLY A 79 -3.81 10.29 -5.52
CA GLY A 79 -4.73 11.36 -5.82
C GLY A 79 -5.58 11.19 -7.09
N PRO A 80 -5.33 10.24 -8.02
CA PRO A 80 -6.32 9.83 -9.01
C PRO A 80 -7.51 9.09 -8.38
N ILE A 81 -7.29 8.27 -7.34
CA ILE A 81 -8.38 7.59 -6.61
C ILE A 81 -8.90 8.43 -5.43
N ASN A 82 -8.13 9.43 -4.99
CA ASN A 82 -8.46 10.42 -3.97
C ASN A 82 -8.55 11.83 -4.56
N SER A 83 -9.73 12.27 -4.95
CA SER A 83 -9.92 13.57 -5.62
C SER A 83 -9.87 14.79 -4.70
N LYS A 84 -9.70 14.61 -3.39
CA LYS A 84 -9.67 15.70 -2.41
C LYS A 84 -8.49 16.62 -2.69
N THR A 85 -8.75 17.92 -2.67
CA THR A 85 -7.73 18.96 -2.75
C THR A 85 -7.53 19.66 -1.41
N PHE A 86 -6.32 20.17 -1.23
CA PHE A 86 -5.87 20.89 -0.04
C PHE A 86 -5.35 22.25 -0.48
N LYS A 87 -6.02 23.31 -0.03
CA LYS A 87 -5.62 24.67 -0.33
C LYS A 87 -4.45 25.08 0.54
N THR A 88 -3.40 25.62 -0.07
CA THR A 88 -2.25 26.19 0.65
C THR A 88 -1.95 27.60 0.17
N THR A 89 -1.37 28.41 1.04
CA THR A 89 -0.90 29.76 0.72
C THR A 89 0.59 29.69 0.42
N LEU A 90 1.01 30.32 -0.67
CA LEU A 90 2.40 30.37 -1.07
C LEU A 90 3.22 31.28 -0.14
N PRO A 91 4.53 31.06 -0.01
CA PRO A 91 5.41 31.98 0.73
C PRO A 91 5.30 33.42 0.22
N THR A 92 5.48 34.39 1.11
CA THR A 92 5.43 35.83 0.79
C THR A 92 6.30 36.16 -0.42
N GLY A 93 5.71 36.88 -1.39
CA GLY A 93 6.40 37.29 -2.62
C GLY A 93 6.42 36.23 -3.74
N LYS A 94 5.97 34.99 -3.48
CA LYS A 94 5.81 33.98 -4.53
C LYS A 94 4.38 33.95 -5.05
N THR A 95 4.26 33.77 -6.36
CA THR A 95 2.99 33.52 -7.02
C THR A 95 3.12 32.34 -7.97
N TYR A 96 2.03 31.63 -8.19
CA TYR A 96 1.91 30.60 -9.20
C TYR A 96 0.71 30.92 -10.08
N LYS A 97 0.96 31.18 -11.37
CA LYS A 97 -0.06 31.69 -12.32
C LYS A 97 -0.82 32.93 -11.79
N GLY A 98 -0.09 33.86 -11.18
CA GLY A 98 -0.65 35.08 -10.60
C GLY A 98 -1.46 34.86 -9.31
N LYS A 99 -1.55 33.63 -8.79
CA LYS A 99 -2.24 33.32 -7.53
C LYS A 99 -1.23 33.22 -6.38
N GLN A 100 -1.64 33.69 -5.20
CA GLN A 100 -0.91 33.50 -3.94
C GLN A 100 -1.35 32.25 -3.17
N SER A 101 -2.35 31.53 -3.68
CA SER A 101 -2.83 30.29 -3.10
C SER A 101 -3.14 29.29 -4.21
N ILE A 102 -2.83 28.02 -3.93
CA ILE A 102 -2.95 26.92 -4.88
C ILE A 102 -3.64 25.73 -4.20
N ASP A 103 -4.29 24.90 -5.02
CA ASP A 103 -4.92 23.66 -4.59
C ASP A 103 -4.01 22.48 -4.95
N LEU A 104 -3.70 21.67 -3.94
CA LEU A 104 -2.82 20.51 -4.08
C LEU A 104 -3.59 19.23 -3.90
N ARG A 105 -3.13 18.16 -4.54
CA ARG A 105 -3.51 16.79 -4.16
C ARG A 105 -2.44 16.18 -3.28
N ALA A 106 -2.81 15.15 -2.54
CA ALA A 106 -1.90 14.36 -1.74
C ALA A 106 -1.79 12.94 -2.30
N ASP A 107 -0.57 12.45 -2.37
CA ASP A 107 -0.24 11.05 -2.58
C ASP A 107 0.41 10.51 -1.31
N HIS A 108 0.08 9.29 -0.94
CA HIS A 108 0.83 8.60 0.09
C HIS A 108 0.94 7.11 -0.16
N GLY A 109 2.00 6.53 0.39
CA GLY A 109 2.29 5.11 0.28
C GLY A 109 2.91 4.60 1.57
N ALA A 110 2.53 3.39 1.96
CA ALA A 110 3.07 2.70 3.11
C ALA A 110 3.69 1.38 2.68
N PHE A 111 4.79 1.00 3.32
CA PHE A 111 5.38 -0.32 3.16
C PHE A 111 5.96 -0.81 4.49
N GLY A 112 6.01 -2.12 4.68
CA GLY A 112 6.65 -2.70 5.85
C GLY A 112 6.32 -4.16 6.06
N VAL A 113 6.39 -4.57 7.32
CA VAL A 113 6.11 -5.93 7.78
C VAL A 113 4.71 -6.01 8.38
N MET A 114 4.04 -7.12 8.14
CA MET A 114 2.78 -7.49 8.76
C MET A 114 3.00 -8.70 9.65
N LEU A 115 2.52 -8.64 10.89
CA LEU A 115 2.42 -9.75 11.83
C LEU A 115 0.94 -9.92 12.19
N ALA A 116 0.38 -11.13 12.10
CA ALA A 116 -1.03 -11.34 12.42
C ALA A 116 -1.28 -12.69 13.08
N PRO A 117 -1.71 -12.75 14.36
CA PRO A 117 -2.37 -13.95 14.87
C PRO A 117 -3.65 -14.21 14.06
N ALA A 118 -3.87 -15.48 13.75
CA ALA A 118 -4.96 -15.92 12.88
C ALA A 118 -5.69 -17.14 13.48
N PHE A 119 -6.98 -17.21 13.18
CA PHE A 119 -7.87 -18.25 13.69
C PHE A 119 -8.79 -18.71 12.56
N ARG A 120 -8.94 -20.03 12.43
CA ARG A 120 -9.88 -20.62 11.47
C ARG A 120 -11.04 -21.25 12.20
N LEU A 121 -12.26 -20.87 11.84
CA LEU A 121 -13.48 -21.46 12.36
C LEU A 121 -13.67 -22.87 11.77
N PRO A 122 -13.68 -23.96 12.57
CA PRO A 122 -13.60 -25.32 12.06
C PRO A 122 -14.73 -25.74 11.11
N LYS A 123 -15.95 -25.24 11.35
CA LYS A 123 -17.14 -25.64 10.59
C LYS A 123 -17.33 -24.85 9.29
N SER A 124 -17.00 -23.57 9.30
CA SER A 124 -17.23 -22.67 8.16
C SER A 124 -15.99 -22.46 7.30
N GLY A 125 -14.80 -22.76 7.82
CA GLY A 125 -13.53 -22.48 7.16
C GLY A 125 -13.20 -20.99 7.06
N ILE A 126 -14.05 -20.11 7.64
CA ILE A 126 -13.83 -18.67 7.76
C ILE A 126 -12.57 -18.46 8.59
N GLU A 127 -11.74 -17.54 8.13
CA GLU A 127 -10.51 -17.15 8.82
C GLU A 127 -10.65 -15.73 9.35
N ILE A 128 -10.16 -15.50 10.56
CA ILE A 128 -10.12 -14.19 11.21
C ILE A 128 -8.67 -13.95 11.59
N ASP A 129 -8.13 -12.78 11.26
CA ASP A 129 -6.80 -12.39 11.72
C ASP A 129 -6.76 -10.94 12.23
N PHE A 130 -5.74 -10.65 13.02
CA PHE A 130 -5.54 -9.36 13.66
C PHE A 130 -4.20 -8.78 13.26
N PRO A 131 -4.08 -8.15 12.07
CA PRO A 131 -2.81 -7.68 11.58
C PRO A 131 -2.29 -6.50 12.39
N ILE A 132 -0.98 -6.52 12.64
CA ILE A 132 -0.16 -5.42 13.10
C ILE A 132 0.83 -5.12 11.97
N TYR A 133 0.73 -3.92 11.41
CA TYR A 133 1.59 -3.42 10.36
C TYR A 133 2.63 -2.49 10.96
N ILE A 134 3.91 -2.76 10.71
CA ILE A 134 5.02 -1.94 11.18
C ILE A 134 5.90 -1.61 9.99
N GLY A 135 6.19 -0.33 9.77
CA GLY A 135 6.95 0.06 8.61
C GLY A 135 7.16 1.56 8.49
N SER A 136 7.14 2.02 7.25
CA SER A 136 7.31 3.42 6.90
C SER A 136 6.15 3.87 6.02
N ILE A 137 5.74 5.12 6.22
CA ILE A 137 4.79 5.82 5.39
C ILE A 137 5.47 7.05 4.79
N GLY A 138 5.28 7.25 3.49
CA GLY A 138 5.65 8.47 2.78
C GLY A 138 4.39 9.17 2.30
N ALA A 139 4.34 10.48 2.46
CA ALA A 139 3.25 11.32 1.96
C ALA A 139 3.81 12.57 1.31
N GLY A 140 3.17 13.04 0.26
CA GLY A 140 3.54 14.30 -0.39
C GLY A 140 2.38 14.99 -1.07
N PHE A 141 2.54 16.30 -1.27
CA PHE A 141 1.60 17.15 -1.97
C PHE A 141 2.13 17.49 -3.36
N TYR A 142 1.24 17.57 -4.34
CA TYR A 142 1.62 17.79 -5.72
C TYR A 142 0.59 18.63 -6.50
N LEU A 143 1.08 19.31 -7.54
CA LEU A 143 0.25 20.07 -8.48
C LEU A 143 -0.58 19.13 -9.35
N ALA A 144 -1.88 19.39 -9.44
CA ALA A 144 -2.84 18.54 -10.13
C ALA A 144 -3.61 19.28 -11.24
N GLY A 145 -4.19 18.52 -12.17
CA GLY A 145 -5.02 19.08 -13.25
C GLY A 145 -4.25 20.06 -14.14
N ASP A 146 -4.84 21.22 -14.43
CA ASP A 146 -4.24 22.25 -15.28
C ASP A 146 -2.97 22.87 -14.67
N ASP A 147 -2.73 22.72 -13.36
CA ASP A 147 -1.50 23.16 -12.71
C ASP A 147 -0.32 22.22 -12.98
N ARG A 148 -0.54 21.12 -13.69
CA ARG A 148 0.55 20.35 -14.32
C ARG A 148 1.05 20.97 -15.63
N LYS A 149 0.34 21.95 -16.19
CA LYS A 149 0.82 22.82 -17.28
C LYS A 149 1.46 24.04 -16.65
N THR A 150 2.78 24.04 -16.58
CA THR A 150 3.57 25.09 -15.93
C THR A 150 3.53 26.40 -16.73
N PRO A 151 3.67 27.56 -16.07
CA PRO A 151 3.57 28.87 -16.73
C PRO A 151 4.61 29.11 -17.83
N ASP A 152 5.76 28.46 -17.71
CA ASP A 152 6.98 28.71 -18.49
C ASP A 152 7.50 27.45 -19.20
N GLY A 153 6.71 26.36 -19.19
CA GLY A 153 7.09 25.08 -19.81
C GLY A 153 8.17 24.30 -19.04
N ARG A 154 8.65 24.78 -17.88
CA ARG A 154 9.54 24.01 -17.00
C ARG A 154 8.86 22.75 -16.50
N LYS A 155 9.64 21.80 -15.97
CA LYS A 155 9.08 20.57 -15.38
C LYS A 155 8.25 20.92 -14.15
N VAL A 156 7.14 20.20 -13.96
CA VAL A 156 6.27 20.35 -12.77
C VAL A 156 7.07 20.18 -11.48
N SER A 157 7.98 19.20 -11.43
CA SER A 157 8.84 18.95 -10.27
C SER A 157 9.79 20.10 -9.93
N GLU A 158 10.23 20.88 -10.91
CA GLU A 158 11.05 22.07 -10.66
C GLU A 158 10.23 23.15 -9.97
N TRP A 159 8.99 23.34 -10.42
CA TRP A 159 8.03 24.24 -9.79
C TRP A 159 7.64 23.77 -8.38
N GLU A 160 7.34 22.49 -8.19
CA GLU A 160 7.02 21.93 -6.87
C GLU A 160 8.19 22.15 -5.90
N ASN A 161 9.43 21.86 -6.31
CA ASN A 161 10.61 22.14 -5.51
C ASN A 161 10.77 23.63 -5.17
N GLU A 162 10.53 24.53 -6.13
CA GLU A 162 10.64 25.97 -5.92
C GLU A 162 9.54 26.51 -5.00
N LEU A 163 8.30 26.07 -5.17
CA LEU A 163 7.13 26.51 -4.40
C LEU A 163 7.19 25.98 -2.96
N PHE A 164 7.63 24.74 -2.78
CA PHE A 164 7.63 24.05 -1.48
C PHE A 164 9.01 24.00 -0.82
N GLY A 165 10.06 24.53 -1.46
CA GLY A 165 11.43 24.49 -0.95
C GLY A 165 11.94 23.07 -0.74
N GLY A 166 11.49 22.11 -1.57
CA GLY A 166 11.78 20.68 -1.45
C GLY A 166 11.17 19.99 -0.23
N LYS A 167 10.14 20.60 0.40
CA LYS A 167 9.41 20.06 1.57
C LYS A 167 8.00 19.60 1.22
N ASP A 168 7.79 19.22 -0.03
CA ASP A 168 6.53 18.73 -0.58
C ASP A 168 6.25 17.28 -0.19
N ALA A 169 7.25 16.54 0.29
CA ALA A 169 7.10 15.18 0.79
C ALA A 169 7.81 14.95 2.13
N ALA A 170 7.28 14.02 2.92
CA ALA A 170 7.85 13.59 4.20
C ALA A 170 7.67 12.08 4.39
N PHE A 171 8.55 11.51 5.22
CA PHE A 171 8.50 10.11 5.62
C PHE A 171 8.41 10.00 7.15
N ALA A 172 7.67 9.01 7.62
CA ALA A 172 7.54 8.71 9.04
C ALA A 172 7.53 7.19 9.27
N GLY A 173 7.87 6.79 10.49
CA GLY A 173 7.56 5.44 10.98
C GLY A 173 6.05 5.27 11.10
N MET A 174 5.56 4.07 10.79
CA MET A 174 4.14 3.73 10.81
C MET A 174 3.93 2.49 11.68
N MET A 175 2.88 2.53 12.49
CA MET A 175 2.28 1.35 13.11
C MET A 175 0.76 1.42 12.93
N GLU A 176 0.17 0.38 12.35
CA GLU A 176 -1.29 0.23 12.21
C GLU A 176 -1.71 -1.14 12.72
N TYR A 177 -2.93 -1.25 13.25
CA TYR A 177 -3.51 -2.52 13.68
C TYR A 177 -4.97 -2.61 13.27
N GLY A 178 -5.47 -3.83 13.10
CA GLY A 178 -6.86 -4.02 12.69
C GLY A 178 -7.35 -5.45 12.89
N ALA A 179 -8.47 -5.76 12.26
CA ALA A 179 -9.05 -7.10 12.18
C ALA A 179 -9.52 -7.36 10.75
N ARG A 180 -9.33 -8.58 10.26
CA ARG A 180 -9.81 -9.01 8.93
C ARG A 180 -10.55 -10.32 9.04
N VAL A 181 -11.51 -10.51 8.15
CA VAL A 181 -12.29 -11.75 8.01
C VAL A 181 -12.21 -12.21 6.57
N PHE A 182 -11.85 -13.47 6.35
CA PHE A 182 -11.72 -14.08 5.04
C PHE A 182 -12.78 -15.16 4.87
N PHE A 183 -13.57 -15.02 3.80
CA PHE A 183 -14.62 -15.98 3.44
C PHE A 183 -14.08 -16.94 2.37
N PRO A 184 -14.07 -18.26 2.62
CA PRO A 184 -13.61 -19.22 1.64
C PRO A 184 -14.55 -19.21 0.43
N THR A 185 -14.03 -18.84 -0.73
CA THR A 185 -14.76 -18.87 -2.00
C THR A 185 -14.17 -19.94 -2.89
N LYS A 186 -15.01 -20.82 -3.44
CA LYS A 186 -14.59 -21.77 -4.49
C LYS A 186 -14.64 -21.04 -5.82
N LEU A 187 -13.51 -21.02 -6.54
CA LEU A 187 -13.49 -20.65 -7.95
C LEU A 187 -13.90 -21.91 -8.72
N ASN A 188 -15.03 -21.85 -9.42
CA ASN A 188 -15.50 -22.89 -10.33
C ASN A 188 -14.85 -22.72 -11.70
#